data_AF-A0A918S325-F1
#
_entry.id   AF-A0A918S325-F1
#
_cell.length_a   1.000
_cell.length_b   1.000
_cell.length_c   1.000
_cell.angle_alpha   90.00
_cell.angle_beta   90.00
_cell.angle_gamma   90.00
#
_symmetry.space_group_name_H-M   'P 1'
#
loop_
_entity.id
_entity.type
_entity.pdbx_description
1 polymer ?
#
loop_
_entity_poly.entity_id
_entity_poly.type
_entity_poly.pdbx_seq_one_letter_code
_entity_poly.pdbx_strand_id
1 'polypeptide(L)'
;MIGSEMKRIRHQLGLSTVELGRAFGYQGQDNTISVTIRKYESGSRPIPPWLGRLLRMFEMHGVPDGWASKLPPSTPTDGSAETPDIYDEMVASKKAKEKNK
;
A
#
# COMPACT_ATOMS: atom_id res chain seq x y z
N MET A 1 12.07 1.71 -12.57
CA MET A 1 10.74 2.21 -12.17
C MET A 1 10.62 3.66 -12.60
N ILE A 2 9.49 4.03 -13.20
CA ILE A 2 9.20 5.42 -13.61
C ILE A 2 8.18 6.09 -12.68
N GLY A 3 8.07 7.41 -12.74
CA GLY A 3 7.19 8.20 -11.86
C GLY A 3 5.72 7.76 -11.88
N SER A 4 5.18 7.47 -13.07
CA SER A 4 3.80 7.01 -13.23
C SER A 4 3.56 5.63 -12.60
N GLU A 5 4.54 4.72 -12.64
CA GLU A 5 4.50 3.40 -12.00
C GLU A 5 4.44 3.56 -10.48
N MET A 6 5.28 4.44 -9.91
CA MET A 6 5.26 4.77 -8.48
C MET A 6 3.92 5.35 -8.04
N LYS A 7 3.36 6.28 -8.82
CA LYS A 7 2.05 6.88 -8.54
C LYS A 7 0.94 5.81 -8.52
N ARG A 8 0.93 4.89 -9.50
CA ARG A 8 -0.01 3.77 -9.56
C ARG A 8 0.06 2.93 -8.28
N ILE A 9 1.27 2.51 -7.88
CA ILE A 9 1.47 1.68 -6.68
C ILE A 9 0.97 2.42 -5.44
N ARG A 10 1.30 3.71 -5.28
CA ARG A 10 0.82 4.52 -4.15
C ARG A 10 -0.70 4.49 -4.05
N HIS A 11 -1.39 4.67 -5.17
CA HIS A 11 -2.86 4.65 -5.21
C HIS A 11 -3.43 3.25 -4.92
N GLN A 12 -2.78 2.17 -5.38
CA GLN A 12 -3.19 0.81 -5.04
C GLN A 12 -3.03 0.50 -3.55
N LEU A 13 -1.97 0.99 -2.94
CA LEU A 13 -1.75 0.91 -1.49
C LEU A 13 -2.65 1.88 -0.70
N GLY A 14 -3.41 2.74 -1.39
CA GLY A 14 -4.27 3.78 -0.80
C GLY A 14 -3.55 4.80 0.07
N LEU A 15 -2.27 5.05 -0.20
CA LEU A 15 -1.46 5.99 0.56
C LEU A 15 -1.56 7.41 0.01
N SER A 16 -1.57 8.40 0.89
CA SER A 16 -1.22 9.77 0.53
C SER A 16 0.27 9.89 0.20
N THR A 17 0.65 11.01 -0.42
CA THR A 17 2.06 11.30 -0.70
C THR A 17 2.88 11.45 0.58
N VAL A 18 2.27 11.92 1.67
CA VAL A 18 2.95 12.03 2.97
C VAL A 18 3.17 10.65 3.57
N GLU A 19 2.13 9.81 3.62
CA GLU A 19 2.21 8.45 4.17
C GLU A 19 3.23 7.58 3.44
N LEU A 20 3.24 7.62 2.10
CA LEU A 20 4.26 6.91 1.33
C LEU A 20 5.68 7.42 1.67
N GLY A 21 5.83 8.74 1.83
CA GLY A 21 7.12 9.31 2.22
C GLY A 21 7.55 8.90 3.62
N ARG A 22 6.61 8.80 4.57
CA ARG A 22 6.87 8.27 5.93
C ARG A 22 7.26 6.79 5.88
N ALA A 23 6.59 5.98 5.05
CA ALA A 23 6.93 4.58 4.86
C ALA A 23 8.33 4.37 4.27
N PHE A 24 8.85 5.34 3.52
CA PHE A 24 10.25 5.34 3.07
C PHE A 24 11.25 5.86 4.10
N GLY A 25 10.78 6.30 5.27
CA GLY A 25 11.62 6.86 6.32
C GLY A 25 11.91 8.37 6.17
N TYR A 26 11.21 9.10 5.29
CA TYR A 26 11.39 10.55 5.23
C TYR A 26 10.87 11.23 6.50
N GLN A 27 11.68 12.15 7.01
CA GLN A 27 11.39 12.95 8.21
C GLN A 27 11.22 14.43 7.85
N GLY A 28 10.75 15.22 8.82
CA GLY A 28 10.50 16.65 8.65
C GLY A 28 9.05 17.00 8.32
N GLN A 29 8.87 18.16 7.68
CA GLN A 29 7.55 18.76 7.41
C GLN A 29 6.78 18.01 6.31
N ASP A 30 5.49 17.80 6.51
CA ASP A 30 4.62 17.05 5.59
C ASP A 30 4.60 17.64 4.17
N ASN A 31 4.61 18.97 4.05
CA ASN A 31 4.67 19.64 2.76
C ASN A 31 5.94 19.27 1.98
N THR A 32 7.10 19.27 2.65
CA THR A 32 8.39 18.91 2.04
C THR A 32 8.40 17.46 1.58
N ILE A 33 7.87 16.55 2.39
CA ILE A 33 7.74 15.12 2.06
C ILE A 33 6.81 14.94 0.85
N SER A 34 5.62 15.55 0.91
CA SER A 34 4.62 15.50 -0.16
C SER A 34 5.17 16.01 -1.49
N VAL A 35 5.85 17.17 -1.49
CA VAL A 35 6.50 17.74 -2.68
C VAL A 35 7.59 16.81 -3.21
N THR A 36 8.37 16.18 -2.33
CA THR A 36 9.42 15.23 -2.73
C THR A 36 8.83 14.02 -3.45
N ILE A 37 7.77 13.42 -2.91
CA ILE A 37 7.06 12.31 -3.56
C ILE A 37 6.44 12.74 -4.89
N ARG A 38 5.81 13.92 -4.97
CA ARG A 38 5.24 14.44 -6.23
C ARG A 38 6.31 14.66 -7.32
N LYS A 39 7.52 15.09 -6.96
CA LYS A 39 8.64 15.22 -7.90
C LYS A 39 9.07 13.89 -8.49
N TYR A 40 9.04 12.81 -7.69
CA TYR A 40 9.27 11.46 -8.20
C TYR A 40 8.14 10.99 -9.10
N GLU A 41 6.88 11.15 -8.69
CA GLU A 41 5.71 10.70 -9.44
C GLU A 41 5.53 11.39 -10.80
N SER A 42 5.89 12.68 -10.87
CA SER A 42 5.85 13.46 -12.12
C SER A 42 7.05 13.18 -13.04
N GLY A 43 8.08 12.49 -12.56
CA GLY A 43 9.33 12.31 -13.29
C GLY A 43 10.24 13.55 -13.31
N SER A 44 9.86 14.65 -12.64
CA SER A 44 10.73 15.82 -12.48
C SER A 44 12.02 15.52 -11.70
N ARG A 45 12.01 14.45 -10.91
CA ARG A 45 13.21 13.90 -10.26
C ARG A 45 13.25 12.38 -10.50
N PRO A 46 14.41 11.81 -10.86
CA PRO A 46 14.53 10.36 -10.98
C PRO A 46 14.33 9.68 -9.63
N ILE A 47 13.64 8.54 -9.64
CA ILE A 47 13.43 7.69 -8.47
C ILE A 47 14.76 6.98 -8.15
N PRO A 48 15.32 7.11 -6.94
CA PRO A 48 16.50 6.35 -6.55
C PRO A 48 16.25 4.84 -6.64
N PRO A 49 17.22 4.02 -7.12
CA PRO A 49 17.00 2.59 -7.31
C PRO A 49 16.57 1.81 -6.04
N TRP A 50 17.02 2.24 -4.86
CA TRP A 50 16.61 1.63 -3.60
C TRP A 50 15.15 1.92 -3.26
N LEU A 51 14.66 3.14 -3.55
CA LEU A 51 13.25 3.52 -3.34
C LEU A 51 12.34 2.70 -4.27
N GLY A 52 12.77 2.52 -5.52
CA GLY A 52 12.03 1.69 -6.47
C GLY A 52 11.96 0.21 -6.07
N ARG A 53 13.04 -0.35 -5.50
CA ARG A 53 13.05 -1.71 -4.95
C ARG A 53 12.12 -1.85 -3.74
N LEU A 54 12.18 -0.88 -2.82
CA LEU A 54 11.32 -0.86 -1.64
C LEU A 54 9.84 -0.73 -2.01
N LEU A 55 9.51 0.12 -2.98
CA LEU A 55 8.13 0.28 -3.43
C LEU A 55 7.57 -0.98 -4.10
N ARG A 56 8.41 -1.76 -4.79
CA ARG A 56 8.01 -3.09 -5.30
C ARG A 56 7.76 -4.09 -4.17
N MET A 57 8.56 -4.04 -3.11
CA MET A 57 8.31 -4.85 -1.91
C MET A 57 6.95 -4.48 -1.30
N PHE A 58 6.65 -3.19 -1.19
CA PHE A 58 5.34 -2.74 -0.72
C PHE A 58 4.19 -3.17 -1.64
N GLU A 59 4.37 -3.14 -2.96
CA GLU A 59 3.34 -3.61 -3.90
C GLU A 59 3.03 -5.11 -3.72
N MET A 60 4.05 -5.93 -3.45
CA MET A 60 3.89 -7.39 -3.32
C MET A 60 3.39 -7.83 -1.93
N HIS A 61 3.81 -7.13 -0.87
CA HIS A 61 3.60 -7.57 0.51
C HIS A 61 2.78 -6.59 1.35
N GLY A 62 2.48 -5.40 0.84
CA GLY A 62 1.91 -4.32 1.64
C GLY A 62 2.98 -3.53 2.40
N VAL A 63 2.51 -2.54 3.16
CA VAL A 63 3.38 -1.67 3.98
C VAL A 63 3.33 -2.18 5.41
N PRO A 64 4.47 -2.38 6.09
CA PRO A 64 4.47 -2.82 7.48
C PRO A 64 3.68 -1.89 8.40
N ASP A 65 3.06 -2.46 9.43
CA ASP A 65 2.32 -1.70 10.43
C ASP A 65 3.20 -0.63 11.10
N GLY A 66 2.61 0.56 11.29
CA GLY A 66 3.28 1.70 11.90
C GLY A 66 4.24 2.46 10.98
N TRP A 67 4.48 2.02 9.74
CA TRP A 67 5.33 2.74 8.78
C TRP A 67 4.58 3.87 8.05
N ALA A 68 3.25 3.79 8.00
CA ALA A 68 2.38 4.86 7.57
C ALA A 68 1.29 5.11 8.63
N SER A 69 0.97 6.37 8.88
CA SER A 69 0.03 6.78 9.94
C SER A 69 -1.41 6.36 9.67
N LYS A 70 -1.79 6.13 8.40
CA LYS A 70 -3.00 5.41 8.02
C LYS A 70 -2.68 4.49 6.84
N LEU A 71 -2.92 3.20 7.04
CA LEU A 71 -3.06 2.24 5.96
C LEU A 71 -4.56 2.03 5.75
N PRO A 72 -5.08 2.03 4.51
CA PRO A 72 -6.44 1.56 4.30
C PRO A 72 -6.57 0.10 4.79
N PRO A 73 -7.76 -0.33 5.26
CA PRO A 73 -7.97 -1.69 5.76
C PRO A 73 -7.76 -2.78 4.70
N SER A 74 -7.54 -2.40 3.44
CA SER A 74 -7.20 -3.28 2.32
C SER A 74 -5.69 -3.47 2.12
N THR A 75 -4.84 -2.79 2.88
CA THR A 75 -3.40 -3.05 2.84
C THR A 75 -3.13 -4.35 3.60
N PRO A 76 -2.44 -5.34 3.01
CA PRO A 76 -1.92 -6.46 3.76
C PRO A 76 -0.94 -5.88 4.78
N THR A 77 -1.35 -5.87 6.04
CA THR A 77 -0.50 -5.46 7.14
C THR A 77 -0.17 -6.70 7.92
N ASP A 78 1.06 -7.17 7.75
CA ASP A 78 1.54 -8.43 8.28
C ASP A 78 1.75 -8.28 9.80
N GLY A 79 0.65 -8.31 10.55
CA GLY A 79 0.60 -8.58 11.98
C GLY A 79 0.06 -9.99 12.29
N SER A 80 -0.42 -10.71 11.27
CA SER A 80 -0.78 -12.12 11.36
C SER A 80 -0.54 -12.80 10.02
N ALA A 81 0.32 -13.80 10.00
CA ALA A 81 0.20 -14.88 9.02
C ALA A 81 -1.01 -15.76 9.38
N GLU A 82 -2.18 -15.14 9.54
CA GLU A 82 -3.47 -15.82 9.56
C GLU A 82 -4.35 -15.10 8.54
N THR A 83 -4.40 -15.70 7.36
CA THR A 83 -5.39 -15.38 6.35
C THR A 83 -6.77 -15.52 6.98
N PRO A 84 -7.62 -14.47 7.02
CA PRO A 84 -9.03 -14.68 7.27
C PRO A 84 -9.54 -15.45 6.05
N ASP A 85 -9.95 -16.70 6.27
CA ASP A 85 -10.36 -17.60 5.21
C ASP A 85 -11.67 -17.10 4.59
N ILE A 86 -11.55 -16.30 3.52
CA ILE A 86 -12.69 -15.83 2.72
C ILE A 86 -13.45 -17.04 2.11
N TYR A 87 -12.87 -18.25 2.09
CA TYR A 87 -13.60 -19.45 1.68
C TYR A 87 -14.66 -19.88 2.69
N ASP A 88 -14.48 -19.70 4.00
CA ASP A 88 -15.45 -20.19 4.99
C ASP A 88 -16.75 -19.37 4.98
N GLU A 89 -16.68 -18.04 4.75
CA GLU A 89 -17.88 -17.21 4.55
C GLU A 89 -18.57 -17.51 3.21
N MET A 90 -17.82 -17.79 2.15
CA MET A 90 -18.39 -18.17 0.84
C MET A 90 -19.05 -19.55 0.88
N VAL A 91 -18.52 -20.51 1.64
CA VAL A 91 -19.09 -21.85 1.82
C VAL A 91 -20.34 -21.79 2.71
N ALA A 92 -20.34 -20.96 3.75
CA ALA A 92 -21.52 -20.74 4.60
C ALA A 92 -22.67 -20.07 3.83
N SER A 93 -22.38 -19.08 2.99
CA SER A 93 -23.38 -18.37 2.17
C SER A 93 -23.97 -19.25 1.06
N LYS A 94 -23.19 -20.19 0.50
CA LYS A 94 -23.71 -21.21 -0.43
C LYS A 94 -24.61 -22.24 0.26
N LYS A 95 -24.23 -22.77 1.43
CA LYS A 95 -25.06 -23.71 2.22
C LYS A 95 -26.37 -23.08 2.71
N ALA A 96 -26.39 -21.77 2.99
CA ALA A 96 -27.61 -21.07 3.41
C ALA A 96 -28.61 -20.89 2.26
N LYS A 97 -28.13 -20.70 1.02
CA LYS A 97 -29.00 -20.60 -0.17
C LYS A 97 -29.57 -21.94 -0.64
N GLU A 98 -28.88 -23.04 -0.37
CA GLU A 98 -29.31 -24.39 -0.78
C GLU A 98 -30.35 -25.01 0.16
N LYS A 99 -30.47 -24.51 1.40
CA LYS A 99 -31.49 -24.92 2.39
C LYS A 99 -32.85 -24.21 2.27
N ASN A 100 -32.98 -23.23 1.38
CA ASN A 100 -34.19 -22.41 1.24
C ASN A 100 -34.83 -22.51 -0.16
N LYS A 101 -34.61 -23.66 -0.84
CA LYS A 101 -35.27 -24.05 -2.08
C LYS A 101 -35.97 -25.39 -1.89
#